data_AF-A0A949WWK7-F1
#
_entry.id   AF-A0A949WWK7-F1
#
_cell.length_a   1.000
_cell.length_b   1.000
_cell.length_c   1.000
_cell.angle_alpha   90.00
_cell.angle_beta   90.00
_cell.angle_gamma   90.00
#
_symmetry.space_group_name_H-M   'P 1'
#
loop_
_entity.id
_entity.type
_entity.pdbx_description
1 polymer ?
#
loop_
_entity_poly.entity_id
_entity_poly.type
_entity_poly.pdbx_seq_one_letter_code
_entity_poly.pdbx_strand_id
1 'polypeptide(L)' 'MPTDKALVSVYVPKDIKEKLEVWATEEDRSVSYIVGRLIIETIEARESKKNIPHDSKDKGDKEDA' A
#
# COMPACT_ATOMS: atom_id res chain seq x y z
N MET A 1 -10.49 -25.54 8.37
CA MET A 1 -10.73 -25.16 6.96
C MET A 1 -9.43 -24.57 6.42
N PRO A 2 -8.96 -24.99 5.25
CA PRO A 2 -7.82 -24.33 4.61
C PRO A 2 -8.20 -22.88 4.30
N THR A 3 -7.23 -21.96 4.44
CA THR A 3 -7.43 -20.56 4.08
C THR A 3 -7.28 -20.40 2.58
N ASP A 4 -8.16 -19.62 1.94
CA ASP A 4 -8.03 -19.27 0.51
C ASP A 4 -6.86 -18.29 0.24
N LYS A 5 -6.07 -17.96 1.27
CA LYS A 5 -4.94 -17.03 1.19
C LYS A 5 -3.66 -17.77 0.80
N ALA A 6 -2.91 -17.19 -0.14
CA ALA A 6 -1.57 -17.67 -0.46
C ALA A 6 -0.58 -17.32 0.67
N LEU A 7 0.32 -18.26 1.00
CA LEU A 7 1.43 -18.01 1.92
C LEU A 7 2.55 -17.29 1.18
N VAL A 8 3.06 -16.21 1.79
CA VAL A 8 4.21 -15.45 1.29
C VAL A 8 5.22 -15.30 2.42
N SER A 9 6.51 -15.51 2.13
CA SER A 9 7.61 -15.33 3.09
C SER A 9 8.59 -14.28 2.59
N VAL A 10 8.92 -13.31 3.45
CA VAL A 10 9.81 -12.20 3.14
C VAL A 10 10.73 -11.92 4.33
N TYR A 11 11.91 -11.38 4.05
CA TYR A 11 12.80 -10.84 5.08
C TYR A 11 12.47 -9.36 5.31
N VAL A 12 12.38 -8.96 6.58
CA VAL A 12 12.20 -7.57 6.99
C VAL A 12 13.26 -7.19 8.03
N PRO A 13 13.62 -5.91 8.14
CA PRO A 13 14.47 -5.44 9.24
C PRO A 13 13.90 -5.82 10.61
N LYS A 14 14.78 -6.10 11.57
CA LYS A 14 14.40 -6.60 12.90
C LYS A 14 13.49 -5.62 13.64
N ASP A 15 13.79 -4.33 13.58
CA ASP A 15 13.00 -3.27 14.21
C ASP A 15 11.59 -3.17 13.62
N ILE A 16 11.43 -3.47 12.33
CA ILE A 16 10.11 -3.51 11.69
C ILE A 16 9.30 -4.71 12.18
N LYS A 17 9.93 -5.88 12.31
CA LYS A 17 9.27 -7.06 12.90
C LYS A 17 8.76 -6.77 14.31
N GLU A 18 9.60 -6.16 15.15
CA GLU A 18 9.24 -5.81 16.53
C GLU A 18 8.06 -4.84 16.58
N LYS A 19 8.05 -3.81 15.73
CA LYS A 19 6.90 -2.89 15.62
C LYS A 19 5.61 -3.59 15.21
N LEU A 20 5.68 -4.51 14.23
CA LEU A 20 4.51 -5.27 13.80
C LEU A 20 3.97 -6.19 14.91
N GLU A 21 4.84 -6.75 15.76
CA GLU A 21 4.45 -7.55 16.92
C GLU A 21 3.79 -6.69 18.02
N VAL A 22 4.26 -5.47 18.23
CA VAL A 22 3.62 -4.50 19.13
C VAL A 22 2.22 -4.13 18.62
N TRP A 23 2.08 -3.73 17.36
CA TRP A 23 0.78 -3.37 16.79
C TRP A 23 -0.22 -4.52 16.81
N ALA A 24 0.25 -5.74 16.53
CA ALA A 24 -0.56 -6.95 16.64
C ALA A 24 -1.10 -7.14 18.06
N THR A 25 -0.28 -6.88 19.07
CA THR A 25 -0.66 -6.95 20.49
C THR A 25 -1.67 -5.86 20.86
N GLU A 26 -1.42 -4.61 20.45
CA GLU A 26 -2.28 -3.46 20.73
C GLU A 26 -3.67 -3.60 20.08
N GLU A 27 -3.75 -4.17 18.88
CA GLU A 27 -4.99 -4.37 18.14
C GLU A 27 -5.72 -5.70 18.48
N ASP A 28 -5.14 -6.57 19.31
CA ASP A 28 -5.60 -7.96 19.56
C ASP A 28 -5.77 -8.76 18.26
N ARG A 29 -4.77 -8.68 17.36
CA ARG A 29 -4.76 -9.33 16.04
C ARG A 29 -3.46 -10.06 15.79
N SER A 30 -3.43 -10.88 14.73
CA SER A 30 -2.19 -11.51 14.28
C SER A 30 -1.33 -10.54 13.47
N VAL A 31 0.00 -10.73 13.52
CA VAL A 31 0.95 -10.01 12.64
C VAL A 31 0.57 -10.17 11.16
N SER A 32 0.10 -11.35 10.74
CA SER A 32 -0.37 -11.61 9.38
C SER A 32 -1.58 -10.75 8.98
N TYR A 33 -2.46 -10.42 9.93
CA TYR A 33 -3.57 -9.51 9.69
C TYR A 33 -3.08 -8.08 9.48
N ILE A 34 -2.19 -7.60 10.37
CA ILE A 34 -1.60 -6.25 10.28
C ILE A 34 -0.89 -6.07 8.94
N VAL A 35 0.00 -7.00 8.57
CA VAL A 35 0.74 -6.96 7.30
C VAL A 35 -0.22 -7.02 6.12
N GLY A 36 -1.23 -7.88 6.15
CA GLY A 36 -2.23 -7.97 5.09
C GLY A 36 -2.99 -6.65 4.87
N ARG A 37 -3.43 -6.01 5.96
CA ARG A 37 -4.10 -4.70 5.92
C ARG A 37 -3.23 -3.63 5.28
N LEU A 38 -1.98 -3.50 5.74
CA LEU A 38 -1.02 -2.51 5.21
C LEU A 38 -0.72 -2.71 3.72
N ILE A 39 -0.59 -3.96 3.28
CA ILE A 39 -0.35 -4.29 1.86
C ILE A 39 -1.55 -3.89 1.01
N ILE A 40 -2.77 -4.22 1.44
CA ILE A 40 -4.01 -3.88 0.71
C ILE A 40 -4.15 -2.36 0.59
N GLU A 41 -4.04 -1.63 1.70
CA GLU A 41 -4.11 -0.16 1.73
C GLU A 41 -3.08 0.47 0.78
N THR A 42 -1.86 -0.07 0.73
CA THR A 42 -0.79 0.42 -0.15
C THR A 42 -1.06 0.14 -1.63
N ILE A 43 -1.60 -1.04 -1.96
CA ILE A 43 -1.95 -1.41 -3.34
C ILE A 43 -3.08 -0.50 -3.84
N GLU A 44 -4.15 -0.37 -3.06
CA GLU A 44 -5.30 0.49 -3.39
C GLU A 44 -4.87 1.96 -3.60
N ALA A 45 -4.00 2.47 -2.72
CA ALA A 45 -3.45 3.81 -2.86
C ALA A 45 -2.59 3.98 -4.13
N ARG A 46 -1.83 2.94 -4.51
CA ARG A 46 -1.01 2.96 -5.73
C ARG A 46 -1.87 2.90 -6.99
N GLU A 47 -2.90 2.07 -7.00
CA GLU A 47 -3.84 1.96 -8.12
C GLU A 47 -4.65 3.24 -8.30
N SER A 48 -5.10 3.84 -7.20
CA SER A 48 -5.82 5.13 -7.21
C SER A 48 -4.98 6.25 -7.81
N LYS A 49 -3.67 6.31 -7.51
CA LYS A 49 -2.74 7.30 -8.09
C LYS A 49 -2.43 7.05 -9.56
N LYS A 50 -2.45 5.79 -10.00
CA LYS A 50 -2.19 5.41 -11.40
C LYS A 50 -3.34 5.81 -12.33
N ASN A 51 -4.54 6.01 -11.77
CA ASN A 51 -5.75 6.40 -12.50
C ASN A 51 -5.99 7.91 -12.58
N ILE A 52 -5.01 8.75 -12.23
CA ILE A 52 -5.09 10.19 -12.54
C ILE A 52 -4.64 10.35 -14.00
N PRO A 53 -5.54 10.68 -14.95
CA PRO A 53 -5.13 11.01 -16.30
C PRO A 53 -4.23 12.23 -16.19
N HIS A 54 -3.04 12.14 -16.77
CA HIS A 54 -2.14 13.27 -16.93
C HIS A 54 -2.71 14.21 -18.00
N ASP A 55 -3.84 14.86 -17.71
CA ASP A 55 -4.44 15.87 -18.58
C ASP A 55 -4.29 17.23 -17.89
N SER A 56 -3.21 17.93 -18.25
CA SER A 56 -3.04 19.35 -17.96
C SER A 56 -2.01 19.94 -18.91
N LYS A 57 -2.55 20.43 -20.04
CA LYS A 57 -2.24 21.72 -20.67
C LYS A 57 -0.77 22.05 -20.95
N ASP A 58 -0.34 21.80 -22.17
CA ASP A 58 0.49 22.76 -22.91
C ASP A 58 -0.45 23.71 -23.66
N LYS A 59 -0.86 24.80 -23.00
CA LYS A 59 -1.44 25.98 -23.66
C LYS A 59 -0.28 26.96 -23.84
N GLY A 60 0.49 26.75 -24.91
CA GLY A 60 1.50 27.69 -25.39
C GLY A 60 0.87 28.68 -26.37
N ASP A 61 1.13 29.96 -26.10
CA ASP A 61 0.59 31.16 -26.71
C ASP A 61 0.73 31.25 -28.24
N LYS A 62 -0.24 31.95 -28.86
CA LYS A 62 -0.03 32.80 -30.04
C LYS A 62 -1.19 33.79 -30.16
N GLU A 63 -1.10 34.87 -29.40
CA GLU A 63 -1.51 36.19 -29.91
C GLU A 63 -0.43 36.61 -30.92
N ASP A 64 -0.84 36.86 -32.16
CA ASP A 64 -0.26 37.83 -33.11
C ASP A 64 -0.81 37.55 -34.52
N ALA A 65 -1.79 38.36 -34.94
CA ALA A 65 -2.03 38.78 -36.33
C ALA A 65 -3.15 39.84 -36.38
#